data_AF-A0A5C6ML45-F1
#
_entry.id   AF-A0A5C6ML45-F1
#
_cell.length_a   1.000
_cell.length_b   1.000
_cell.length_c   1.000
_cell.angle_alpha   90.00
_cell.angle_beta   90.00
_cell.angle_gamma   90.00
#
_symmetry.space_group_name_H-M   'P 1'
#
loop_
_entity.id
_entity.type
_entity.pdbx_description
1 polymer ?
#
loop_
_entity_poly.entity_id
_entity_poly.type
_entity_poly.pdbx_seq_one_letter_code
_entity_poly.pdbx_strand_id
1 'polypeptide(L)'
;MTSVVEDKRELENDQLRNKTVPAELAASRHELRMALMKRVKTREISKMDLAIEKEEKRVKQLEQVLERENLKFEEFLKENEKKSVEARTFFEKEARTKQMKNAEIKRLTTEIVTIKSEMSKFEETLTDYKRYKELLFKLSPPEWQEAHRTTTKRVKGTEKEANDQEIEDILEAEDDLDLFFTDPQQLLDLVTELTQQNLSLFNISTKLIFGTPVTNHEILFTKCSEKDEEPLQIQISDMHQKIIKAKERGARLKQKVQILGSLNTTNQDSMLEALDHKVGEVYSCCVDDGATNISTLDKLTQIESHVSSVLQSLNSIPEDNLKTLNKIMNHERRTRQREEKLREQREKQEERMRKYDERMRSEAKKKVGYSL
;
A
#
# COMPACT_ATOMS: atom_id res chain seq x y z
N MET A 1 -114.37 -48.35 -47.27
CA MET A 1 -113.21 -48.43 -48.18
C MET A 1 -112.16 -47.37 -47.82
N THR A 2 -111.72 -47.30 -46.56
CA THR A 2 -110.74 -46.29 -46.09
C THR A 2 -109.53 -46.89 -45.38
N SER A 3 -109.52 -48.19 -45.07
CA SER A 3 -108.40 -48.87 -44.41
C SER A 3 -107.29 -49.37 -45.35
N VAL A 4 -107.51 -49.39 -46.67
CA VAL A 4 -106.53 -49.95 -47.65
C VAL A 4 -105.64 -48.85 -48.28
N VAL A 5 -105.94 -47.57 -48.05
CA VAL A 5 -105.20 -46.44 -48.65
C VAL A 5 -104.18 -45.81 -47.68
N GLU A 6 -104.37 -45.99 -46.37
CA GLU A 6 -103.37 -45.61 -45.35
C GLU A 6 -102.25 -46.66 -45.24
N ASP A 7 -102.59 -47.95 -45.28
CA ASP A 7 -101.61 -49.05 -45.27
C ASP A 7 -100.65 -49.01 -46.48
N LYS A 8 -101.12 -48.60 -47.66
CA LYS A 8 -100.26 -48.44 -48.83
C LYS A 8 -99.33 -47.23 -48.73
N ARG A 9 -99.72 -46.16 -48.03
CA ARG A 9 -98.88 -44.96 -47.87
C ARG A 9 -97.84 -45.11 -46.75
N GLU A 10 -98.12 -45.91 -45.72
CA GLU A 10 -97.10 -46.28 -44.72
C GLU A 10 -96.08 -47.29 -45.28
N LEU A 11 -96.51 -48.27 -46.09
CA LEU A 11 -95.59 -49.22 -46.74
C LEU A 11 -94.68 -48.54 -47.79
N GLU A 12 -95.20 -47.54 -48.50
CA GLU A 12 -94.44 -46.79 -49.53
C GLU A 12 -93.48 -45.76 -48.89
N ASN A 13 -93.81 -45.20 -47.72
CA ASN A 13 -92.90 -44.37 -46.93
C ASN A 13 -91.80 -45.18 -46.24
N ASP A 14 -92.08 -46.40 -45.77
CA ASP A 14 -91.05 -47.29 -45.20
C ASP A 14 -90.09 -47.86 -46.26
N GLN A 15 -90.56 -48.06 -47.49
CA GLN A 15 -89.71 -48.42 -48.64
C GLN A 15 -88.81 -47.27 -49.12
N LEU A 16 -89.19 -46.00 -48.85
CA LEU A 16 -88.34 -44.83 -49.09
C LEU A 16 -87.36 -44.57 -47.94
N ARG A 17 -87.66 -45.05 -46.72
CA ARG A 17 -86.79 -44.95 -45.54
C ARG A 17 -85.73 -46.06 -45.46
N ASN A 18 -85.96 -47.20 -46.13
CA ASN A 18 -85.06 -48.36 -46.23
C ASN A 18 -84.49 -48.60 -47.65
N LYS A 19 -84.05 -47.54 -48.35
CA LYS A 19 -83.15 -47.72 -49.50
C LYS A 19 -81.75 -48.10 -49.00
N THR A 20 -81.52 -49.38 -48.79
CA THR A 20 -80.18 -49.95 -48.61
C THR A 20 -79.34 -49.51 -49.80
N VAL A 21 -78.35 -48.64 -49.55
CA VAL A 21 -77.39 -48.21 -50.56
C VAL A 21 -76.78 -49.47 -51.19
N PRO A 22 -76.71 -49.60 -52.53
CA PRO A 22 -76.14 -50.77 -53.17
C PRO A 22 -74.74 -51.07 -52.60
N ALA A 23 -74.46 -52.31 -52.21
CA ALA A 23 -73.21 -52.69 -51.55
C ALA A 23 -71.96 -52.28 -52.34
N GLU A 24 -72.02 -52.29 -53.67
CA GLU A 24 -70.99 -51.77 -54.58
C GLU A 24 -70.74 -50.26 -54.44
N LEU A 25 -71.80 -49.46 -54.30
CA LEU A 25 -71.68 -48.00 -54.13
C LEU A 25 -71.15 -47.65 -52.73
N ALA A 26 -71.48 -48.45 -51.71
CA ALA A 26 -70.92 -48.31 -50.37
C ALA A 26 -69.42 -48.69 -50.33
N ALA A 27 -69.02 -49.78 -51.00
CA ALA A 27 -67.62 -50.20 -51.12
C ALA A 27 -66.77 -49.17 -51.88
N SER A 28 -67.26 -48.67 -53.02
CA SER A 28 -66.58 -47.63 -53.81
C SER A 28 -66.44 -46.30 -53.05
N ARG A 29 -67.43 -45.91 -52.25
CA ARG A 29 -67.34 -44.76 -51.33
C ARG A 29 -66.33 -44.97 -50.21
N HIS A 30 -66.26 -46.17 -49.64
CA HIS A 30 -65.26 -46.51 -48.61
C HIS A 30 -63.84 -46.44 -49.17
N GLU A 31 -63.61 -47.01 -50.36
CA GLU A 31 -62.33 -46.97 -51.04
C GLU A 31 -61.88 -45.54 -51.37
N LEU A 32 -62.78 -44.71 -51.90
CA LEU A 32 -62.50 -43.30 -52.15
C LEU A 32 -62.15 -42.53 -50.85
N ARG A 33 -62.87 -42.79 -49.76
CA ARG A 33 -62.58 -42.19 -48.44
C ARG A 33 -61.21 -42.63 -47.92
N MET A 34 -60.84 -43.90 -48.06
CA MET A 34 -59.52 -44.40 -47.68
C MET A 34 -58.42 -43.79 -48.54
N ALA A 35 -58.63 -43.66 -49.86
CA ALA A 35 -57.70 -43.02 -50.76
C ALA A 35 -57.50 -41.53 -50.43
N LEU A 36 -58.58 -40.80 -50.11
CA LEU A 36 -58.51 -39.40 -49.65
C LEU A 36 -57.80 -39.27 -48.31
N MET A 37 -58.12 -40.14 -47.34
CA MET A 37 -57.43 -40.16 -46.03
C MET A 37 -55.94 -40.45 -46.20
N LYS A 38 -55.58 -41.42 -47.05
CA LYS A 38 -54.19 -41.74 -47.36
C LYS A 38 -53.48 -40.53 -47.97
N ARG A 39 -54.08 -39.85 -48.95
CA ARG A 39 -53.52 -38.62 -49.54
C ARG A 39 -53.30 -37.49 -48.53
N VAL A 40 -54.25 -37.29 -47.61
CA VAL A 40 -54.13 -36.28 -46.55
C VAL A 40 -52.99 -36.66 -45.59
N LYS A 41 -52.95 -37.92 -45.14
CA LYS A 41 -51.87 -38.41 -44.26
C LYS A 41 -50.50 -38.33 -44.93
N THR A 42 -50.37 -38.74 -46.20
CA THR A 42 -49.09 -38.64 -46.92
C THR A 42 -48.65 -37.20 -47.11
N ARG A 43 -49.58 -36.28 -47.39
CA ARG A 43 -49.26 -34.84 -47.48
C ARG A 43 -48.78 -34.28 -46.15
N GLU A 44 -49.38 -34.71 -45.04
CA GLU A 44 -48.98 -34.26 -43.71
C GLU A 44 -47.63 -34.84 -43.29
N ILE A 45 -47.37 -36.12 -43.59
CA ILE A 45 -46.06 -36.76 -43.42
C ILE A 45 -44.99 -35.97 -44.19
N SER A 46 -45.22 -35.64 -45.47
CA SER A 46 -44.25 -34.86 -46.24
C SER A 46 -43.97 -33.47 -45.66
N LYS A 47 -44.95 -32.82 -45.01
CA LYS A 47 -44.70 -31.55 -44.31
C LYS A 47 -43.85 -31.75 -43.05
N MET A 48 -44.12 -32.83 -42.30
CA MET A 48 -43.33 -33.19 -41.12
C MET A 48 -41.89 -33.53 -41.52
N ASP A 49 -41.68 -34.29 -42.59
CA ASP A 49 -40.35 -34.64 -43.09
C ASP A 49 -39.54 -33.39 -43.47
N LEU A 50 -40.16 -32.42 -44.15
CA LEU A 50 -39.52 -31.13 -44.46
C LEU A 50 -39.20 -30.31 -43.19
N ALA A 51 -40.06 -30.37 -42.17
CA ALA A 51 -39.82 -29.69 -40.89
C ALA A 51 -38.67 -30.35 -40.13
N ILE A 52 -38.60 -31.68 -40.14
CA ILE A 52 -37.49 -32.47 -39.56
C ILE A 52 -36.18 -32.13 -40.27
N GLU A 53 -36.14 -32.14 -41.61
CA GLU A 53 -34.91 -31.82 -42.35
C GLU A 53 -34.41 -30.39 -42.07
N LYS A 54 -35.34 -29.43 -41.94
CA LYS A 54 -34.99 -28.06 -41.55
C LYS A 54 -34.41 -28.00 -40.13
N GLU A 55 -34.99 -28.74 -39.20
CA GLU A 55 -34.55 -28.78 -37.81
C GLU A 55 -33.21 -29.51 -37.66
N GLU A 56 -32.99 -30.63 -38.36
CA GLU A 56 -31.72 -31.35 -38.41
C GLU A 56 -30.58 -30.45 -38.93
N LYS A 57 -30.82 -29.68 -40.00
CA LYS A 57 -29.85 -28.69 -40.48
C LYS A 57 -29.55 -27.61 -39.43
N ARG A 58 -30.56 -27.17 -38.69
CA ARG A 58 -30.42 -26.17 -37.62
C ARG A 58 -29.61 -26.73 -36.44
N VAL A 59 -29.89 -27.96 -36.03
CA VAL A 59 -29.15 -28.67 -34.97
C VAL A 59 -27.69 -28.82 -35.37
N LYS A 60 -27.41 -29.30 -36.59
CA LYS A 60 -26.04 -29.44 -37.08
C LYS A 60 -25.26 -28.12 -37.11
N GLN A 61 -25.92 -27.01 -37.45
CA GLN A 61 -25.29 -25.68 -37.39
C GLN A 61 -24.98 -25.27 -35.95
N LEU A 62 -25.89 -25.54 -35.01
CA LEU A 62 -25.65 -25.26 -33.59
C LEU A 62 -24.53 -26.12 -33.01
N GLU A 63 -24.47 -27.40 -33.34
CA GLU A 63 -23.40 -28.30 -32.93
C GLU A 63 -22.03 -27.78 -33.39
N GLN A 64 -21.92 -27.34 -34.65
CA GLN A 64 -20.69 -26.73 -35.17
C GLN A 64 -20.32 -25.39 -34.53
N VAL A 65 -21.30 -24.60 -34.08
CA VAL A 65 -21.01 -23.37 -33.32
C VAL A 65 -20.49 -23.76 -31.94
N LEU A 66 -21.19 -24.67 -31.25
CA LEU A 66 -20.84 -25.11 -29.91
C LEU A 66 -19.46 -25.78 -29.87
N GLU A 67 -19.12 -26.59 -30.86
CA GLU A 67 -17.80 -27.20 -30.96
C GLU A 67 -16.69 -26.16 -31.17
N ARG A 68 -16.92 -25.14 -32.00
CA ARG A 68 -16.00 -24.01 -32.16
C ARG A 68 -15.86 -23.17 -30.91
N GLU A 69 -16.93 -22.99 -30.15
CA GLU A 69 -16.90 -22.26 -28.87
C GLU A 69 -16.17 -23.07 -27.80
N ASN A 70 -16.37 -24.39 -27.74
CA ASN A 70 -15.64 -25.29 -26.84
C ASN A 70 -14.13 -25.24 -27.10
N LEU A 71 -13.69 -25.29 -28.37
CA LEU A 71 -12.27 -25.19 -28.72
C LEU A 71 -11.66 -23.86 -28.25
N LYS A 72 -12.35 -22.74 -28.48
CA LYS A 72 -11.90 -21.42 -27.99
C LYS A 72 -11.84 -21.37 -26.47
N PHE A 73 -12.78 -22.02 -25.79
CA PHE A 73 -12.80 -22.08 -24.33
C PHE A 73 -11.63 -22.91 -23.79
N GLU A 74 -11.32 -24.05 -24.40
CA GLU A 74 -10.14 -24.84 -24.04
C GLU A 74 -8.83 -24.09 -24.26
N GLU A 75 -8.69 -23.38 -25.38
CA GLU A 75 -7.54 -22.51 -25.65
C GLU A 75 -7.42 -21.41 -24.59
N PHE A 76 -8.54 -20.79 -24.22
CA PHE A 76 -8.58 -19.78 -23.16
C PHE A 76 -8.14 -20.36 -21.81
N LEU A 77 -8.61 -21.56 -21.45
CA LEU A 77 -8.21 -22.23 -20.21
C LEU A 77 -6.71 -22.54 -20.19
N LYS A 78 -6.16 -23.06 -21.29
CA LYS A 78 -4.72 -23.35 -21.40
C LYS A 78 -3.87 -22.08 -21.29
N GLU A 79 -4.29 -21.00 -21.94
CA GLU A 79 -3.58 -19.72 -21.88
C GLU A 79 -3.67 -19.10 -20.48
N ASN A 80 -4.81 -19.21 -19.80
CA ASN A 80 -4.97 -18.73 -18.43
C ASN A 80 -4.13 -19.54 -17.45
N GLU A 81 -4.11 -20.87 -17.57
CA GLU A 81 -3.26 -21.74 -16.76
C GLU A 81 -1.79 -21.41 -16.97
N LYS A 82 -1.35 -21.26 -18.23
CA LYS A 82 0.01 -20.86 -18.58
C LYS A 82 0.38 -19.52 -17.94
N LYS A 83 -0.45 -18.49 -18.09
CA LYS A 83 -0.22 -17.16 -17.47
C LYS A 83 -0.16 -17.23 -15.95
N SER A 84 -1.04 -18.02 -15.34
CA SER A 84 -1.05 -18.25 -13.89
C SER A 84 0.25 -18.90 -13.41
N VAL A 85 0.72 -19.93 -14.11
CA VAL A 85 1.98 -20.61 -13.81
C VAL A 85 3.16 -19.66 -14.01
N GLU A 86 3.22 -18.94 -15.14
CA GLU A 86 4.28 -17.96 -15.42
C GLU A 86 4.35 -16.90 -14.33
N ALA A 87 3.21 -16.31 -13.94
CA ALA A 87 3.13 -15.35 -12.84
C ALA A 87 3.63 -15.96 -11.53
N ARG A 88 3.19 -17.18 -11.18
CA ARG A 88 3.64 -17.88 -9.97
C ARG A 88 5.16 -18.11 -9.96
N THR A 89 5.73 -18.59 -11.07
CA THR A 89 7.18 -18.82 -11.16
C THR A 89 7.99 -17.53 -11.11
N PHE A 90 7.46 -16.44 -11.67
CA PHE A 90 8.07 -15.12 -11.59
C PHE A 90 8.13 -14.63 -10.14
N PHE A 91 7.00 -14.66 -9.42
CA PHE A 91 6.95 -14.30 -8.00
C PHE A 91 7.85 -15.18 -7.14
N GLU A 92 7.93 -16.48 -7.43
CA GLU A 92 8.80 -17.40 -6.69
C GLU A 92 10.29 -17.09 -6.93
N LYS A 93 10.71 -16.81 -8.17
CA LYS A 93 12.08 -16.38 -8.47
C LYS A 93 12.42 -15.06 -7.78
N GLU A 94 11.50 -14.10 -7.80
CA GLU A 94 11.71 -12.80 -7.15
C GLU A 94 11.78 -12.94 -5.62
N ALA A 95 10.92 -13.78 -5.02
CA ALA A 95 10.99 -14.09 -3.59
C ALA A 95 12.32 -14.77 -3.22
N ARG A 96 12.80 -15.73 -4.01
CA ARG A 96 14.09 -16.40 -3.79
C ARG A 96 15.26 -15.42 -3.89
N THR A 97 15.31 -14.58 -4.92
CA THR A 97 16.38 -13.59 -5.08
C THR A 97 16.37 -12.56 -3.96
N LYS A 98 15.20 -12.10 -3.51
CA LYS A 98 15.06 -11.25 -2.31
C LYS A 98 15.57 -11.95 -1.06
N GLN A 99 15.23 -13.23 -0.86
CA GLN A 99 15.72 -14.02 0.28
C GLN A 99 17.25 -14.18 0.26
N MET A 100 17.84 -14.45 -0.90
CA MET A 100 19.31 -14.54 -1.06
C MET A 100 19.99 -13.21 -0.76
N LYS A 101 19.49 -12.10 -1.30
CA LYS A 101 20.01 -10.75 -1.00
C LYS A 101 19.90 -10.42 0.49
N ASN A 102 18.78 -10.75 1.13
CA ASN A 102 18.61 -10.56 2.57
C ASN A 102 19.57 -11.42 3.41
N ALA A 103 19.88 -12.64 2.97
CA ALA A 103 20.88 -13.47 3.63
C ALA A 103 22.29 -12.85 3.51
N GLU A 104 22.64 -12.30 2.34
CA GLU A 104 23.91 -11.62 2.13
C GLU A 104 24.02 -10.33 2.94
N ILE A 105 22.95 -9.52 3.01
CA ILE A 105 22.90 -8.35 3.88
C ILE A 105 23.15 -8.74 5.34
N LYS A 106 22.54 -9.84 5.81
CA LYS A 106 22.78 -10.34 7.18
C LYS A 106 24.24 -10.75 7.38
N ARG A 107 24.84 -11.46 6.41
CA ARG A 107 26.25 -11.87 6.44
C ARG A 107 27.18 -10.66 6.51
N LEU A 108 27.00 -9.69 5.61
CA LEU A 108 27.78 -8.44 5.61
C LEU A 108 27.57 -7.64 6.90
N THR A 109 26.35 -7.62 7.44
CA THR A 109 26.07 -6.95 8.73
C THR A 109 26.86 -7.60 9.87
N THR A 110 26.94 -8.93 9.92
CA THR A 110 27.75 -9.63 10.93
C THR A 110 29.24 -9.34 10.76
N GLU A 111 29.73 -9.31 9.52
CA GLU A 111 31.14 -9.01 9.22
C GLU A 111 31.50 -7.58 9.63
N ILE A 112 30.64 -6.60 9.36
CA ILE A 112 30.81 -5.20 9.81
C ILE A 112 30.92 -5.13 11.33
N VAL A 113 30.09 -5.87 12.07
CA VAL A 113 30.13 -5.88 13.54
C VAL A 113 31.44 -6.49 14.04
N THR A 114 31.90 -7.59 13.43
CA THR A 114 33.19 -8.21 13.76
C THR A 114 34.35 -7.24 13.53
N ILE A 115 34.43 -6.64 12.33
CA ILE A 115 35.49 -5.68 11.99
C ILE A 115 35.46 -4.49 12.95
N LYS A 116 34.28 -3.94 13.27
CA LYS A 116 34.17 -2.85 14.25
C LYS A 116 34.71 -3.26 15.63
N SER A 117 34.42 -4.48 16.07
CA SER A 117 34.94 -4.98 17.35
C SER A 117 36.46 -5.15 17.33
N GLU A 118 37.04 -5.53 16.20
CA GLU A 118 38.49 -5.61 16.01
C GLU A 118 39.13 -4.22 15.98
N MET A 119 38.52 -3.26 15.26
CA MET A 119 38.94 -1.86 15.27
C MET A 119 38.98 -1.28 16.68
N SER A 120 37.94 -1.51 17.50
CA SER A 120 37.94 -1.03 18.89
C SER A 120 39.05 -1.65 19.74
N LYS A 121 39.42 -2.92 19.51
CA LYS A 121 40.57 -3.55 20.20
C LYS A 121 41.89 -2.90 19.78
N PHE A 122 42.05 -2.60 18.50
CA PHE A 122 43.23 -1.89 18.00
C PHE A 122 43.29 -0.45 18.54
N GLU A 123 42.17 0.25 18.64
CA GLU A 123 42.09 1.59 19.25
C GLU A 123 42.47 1.58 20.74
N GLU A 124 42.02 0.58 21.49
CA GLU A 124 42.41 0.39 22.90
C GLU A 124 43.91 0.14 23.02
N THR A 125 44.43 -0.78 22.20
CA THR A 125 45.87 -1.09 22.16
C THR A 125 46.70 0.14 21.78
N LEU A 126 46.26 0.93 20.81
CA LEU A 126 46.90 2.18 20.41
C LEU A 126 46.88 3.21 21.56
N THR A 127 45.78 3.27 22.31
CA THR A 127 45.67 4.15 23.49
C THR A 127 46.69 3.75 24.56
N ASP A 128 46.87 2.45 24.80
CA ASP A 128 47.88 1.96 25.75
C ASP A 128 49.29 2.23 25.26
N TYR A 129 49.61 2.03 23.97
CA TYR A 129 50.91 2.41 23.42
C TYR A 129 51.19 3.92 23.53
N LYS A 130 50.19 4.78 23.31
CA LYS A 130 50.33 6.23 23.54
C LYS A 130 50.62 6.55 25.00
N ARG A 131 49.93 5.89 25.95
CA ARG A 131 50.21 6.02 27.38
C ARG A 131 51.61 5.56 27.74
N TYR A 132 52.07 4.45 27.16
CA TYR A 132 53.44 3.96 27.35
C TYR A 132 54.48 4.92 26.78
N LYS A 133 54.26 5.47 25.58
CA LYS A 133 55.11 6.52 24.97
C LYS A 133 55.22 7.74 25.90
N GLU A 134 54.08 8.23 26.41
CA GLU A 134 54.06 9.34 27.36
C GLU A 134 54.78 9.03 28.69
N LEU A 135 54.60 7.82 29.21
CA LEU A 135 55.25 7.37 30.44
C LEU A 135 56.77 7.31 30.25
N LEU A 136 57.23 6.68 29.16
CA LEU A 136 58.64 6.60 28.82
C LEU A 136 59.25 8.00 28.70
N PHE A 137 58.57 8.92 28.00
CA PHE A 137 59.02 10.30 27.88
C PHE A 137 59.15 11.02 29.23
N LYS A 138 58.21 10.81 30.16
CA LYS A 138 58.25 11.40 31.52
C LYS A 138 59.36 10.82 32.38
N LEU A 139 59.71 9.55 32.19
CA LEU A 139 60.77 8.86 32.92
C LEU A 139 62.16 9.11 32.34
N SER A 140 62.25 9.56 31.08
CA SER A 140 63.53 9.99 30.49
C SER A 140 64.12 11.20 31.23
N PRO A 141 65.45 11.34 31.34
CA PRO A 141 66.09 12.46 32.02
C PRO A 141 65.69 13.84 31.47
N PRO A 142 65.63 14.90 32.30
CA PRO A 142 65.22 16.25 31.88
C PRO A 142 66.06 16.81 30.72
N GLU A 143 67.36 16.55 30.74
CA GLU A 143 68.32 16.95 29.70
C GLU A 143 67.95 16.35 28.34
N TRP A 144 67.48 15.11 28.34
CA TRP A 144 67.04 14.39 27.14
C TRP A 144 65.66 14.88 26.67
N GLN A 145 64.73 15.13 27.60
CA GLN A 145 63.40 15.70 27.28
C GLN A 145 63.52 17.10 26.66
N GLU A 146 64.42 17.94 27.17
CA GLU A 146 64.65 19.30 26.67
C GLU A 146 65.29 19.30 25.28
N ALA A 147 66.30 18.45 25.05
CA ALA A 147 66.89 18.25 23.74
C ALA A 147 65.79 17.87 22.72
N HIS A 148 64.95 16.88 23.03
CA HIS A 148 63.83 16.47 22.18
C HIS A 148 62.83 17.60 21.89
N ARG A 149 62.45 18.39 22.90
CA ARG A 149 61.53 19.53 22.71
C ARG A 149 62.11 20.61 21.79
N THR A 150 63.42 20.81 21.80
CA THR A 150 64.08 21.78 20.89
C THR A 150 64.13 21.27 19.45
N THR A 151 64.32 19.97 19.23
CA THR A 151 64.28 19.33 17.91
C THR A 151 62.87 19.39 17.31
N THR A 152 61.84 19.02 18.06
CA THR A 152 60.43 19.08 17.61
C THR A 152 59.98 20.51 17.28
N LYS A 153 60.49 21.52 18.01
CA LYS A 153 60.19 22.95 17.72
C LYS A 153 60.89 23.47 16.47
N ARG A 154 62.05 22.94 16.08
CA ARG A 154 62.71 23.29 14.81
C ARG A 154 61.93 22.73 13.61
N VAL A 155 61.35 21.53 13.75
CA VAL A 155 60.56 20.87 12.69
C VAL A 155 59.19 21.54 12.50
N LYS A 156 58.50 21.92 13.59
CA LYS A 156 57.19 22.62 13.53
C LYS A 156 57.27 24.09 13.08
N GLY A 157 58.46 24.64 12.85
CA GLY A 157 58.66 26.04 12.43
C GLY A 157 58.48 26.28 10.93
N THR A 158 58.31 25.23 10.12
CA THR A 158 58.35 25.30 8.66
C THR A 158 57.02 25.07 7.92
N GLU A 159 55.90 24.82 8.59
CA GLU A 159 54.68 24.37 7.91
C GLU A 159 53.46 25.26 8.24
N LYS A 160 53.05 26.04 7.23
CA LYS A 160 51.69 26.59 7.10
C LYS A 160 51.01 25.85 5.94
N GLU A 161 49.77 25.44 6.21
CA GLU A 161 48.76 24.84 5.31
C GLU A 161 48.80 23.30 5.20
N ALA A 162 47.92 22.66 6.00
CA ALA A 162 47.82 21.21 6.13
C ALA A 162 46.97 20.56 5.03
N ASN A 163 47.51 19.53 4.36
CA ASN A 163 46.80 18.61 3.47
C ASN A 163 46.85 17.17 4.00
N ASP A 164 45.91 16.30 3.59
CA ASP A 164 45.75 14.94 4.15
C ASP A 164 46.99 14.03 3.97
N GLN A 165 47.86 14.32 2.99
CA GLN A 165 49.12 13.61 2.76
C GLN A 165 50.21 13.93 3.82
N GLU A 166 50.13 15.10 4.46
CA GLU A 166 51.13 15.54 5.44
C GLU A 166 50.90 14.90 6.83
N ILE A 167 49.70 14.39 7.11
CA ILE A 167 49.46 13.64 8.35
C ILE A 167 50.26 12.34 8.34
N GLU A 168 50.41 11.72 7.16
CA GLU A 168 51.20 10.50 6.96
C GLU A 168 52.70 10.79 7.11
N ASP A 169 53.18 11.91 6.54
CA ASP A 169 54.58 12.34 6.66
C ASP A 169 54.97 12.80 8.09
N ILE A 170 54.04 13.41 8.84
CA ILE A 170 54.25 13.79 10.26
C ILE A 170 54.29 12.54 11.17
N LEU A 171 53.50 11.51 10.85
CA LEU A 171 53.52 10.23 11.57
C LEU A 171 54.83 9.48 11.29
N GLU A 172 55.33 9.47 10.05
CA GLU A 172 56.64 8.91 9.72
C GLU A 172 57.80 9.64 10.42
N ALA A 173 57.73 10.97 10.56
CA ALA A 173 58.78 11.74 11.24
C ALA A 173 58.78 11.58 12.78
N GLU A 174 57.68 11.13 13.38
CA GLU A 174 57.59 10.86 14.83
C GLU A 174 58.03 9.44 15.23
N ASP A 175 58.03 8.50 14.27
CA ASP A 175 58.49 7.11 14.46
C ASP A 175 60.03 6.98 14.38
N ASP A 176 60.73 8.00 13.91
CA ASP A 176 62.21 8.03 13.76
C ASP A 176 62.95 8.60 14.99
N LEU A 177 62.27 8.79 16.13
CA LEU A 177 62.87 9.30 17.36
C LEU A 177 63.42 8.15 18.21
N ASP A 178 64.76 8.08 18.30
CA ASP A 178 65.48 7.14 19.18
C ASP A 178 64.91 7.16 20.61
N LEU A 179 64.50 6.01 21.13
CA LEU A 179 64.03 5.88 22.51
C LEU A 179 65.22 6.00 23.48
N PHE A 180 65.03 6.73 24.59
CA PHE A 180 66.05 6.82 25.64
C PHE A 180 66.37 5.45 26.28
N PHE A 181 65.35 4.63 26.49
CA PHE A 181 65.49 3.29 27.05
C PHE A 181 65.65 2.28 25.91
N THR A 182 66.81 1.63 25.83
CA THR A 182 67.12 0.65 24.78
C THR A 182 66.90 -0.78 25.23
N ASP A 183 66.93 -1.02 26.54
CA ASP A 183 66.66 -2.33 27.17
C ASP A 183 65.53 -2.18 28.20
N PRO A 184 64.45 -2.99 28.11
CA PRO A 184 63.37 -3.01 29.10
C PRO A 184 63.84 -3.12 30.56
N GLN A 185 64.98 -3.77 30.82
CA GLN A 185 65.53 -3.88 32.18
C GLN A 185 65.90 -2.53 32.78
N GLN A 186 66.37 -1.57 31.97
CA GLN A 186 66.74 -0.21 32.42
C GLN A 186 65.54 0.53 33.03
N LEU A 187 64.36 0.36 32.44
CA LEU A 187 63.13 0.95 32.94
C LEU A 187 62.69 0.28 34.26
N LEU A 188 62.78 -1.05 34.32
CA LEU A 188 62.41 -1.82 35.51
C LEU A 188 63.32 -1.48 36.69
N ASP A 189 64.62 -1.35 36.46
CA ASP A 189 65.60 -0.97 37.47
C ASP A 189 65.33 0.45 37.98
N LEU A 190 65.08 1.42 37.08
CA LEU A 190 64.73 2.80 37.43
C LEU A 190 63.45 2.86 38.28
N VAL A 191 62.39 2.16 37.88
CA VAL A 191 61.12 2.12 38.62
C VAL A 191 61.32 1.44 39.98
N THR A 192 62.15 0.40 40.06
CA THR A 192 62.48 -0.28 41.31
C THR A 192 63.23 0.64 42.27
N GLU A 193 64.21 1.40 41.77
CA GLU A 193 64.95 2.39 42.55
C GLU A 193 64.02 3.52 43.04
N LEU A 194 63.21 4.11 42.15
CA LEU A 194 62.22 5.14 42.52
C LEU A 194 61.22 4.61 43.55
N THR A 195 60.78 3.35 43.42
CA THR A 195 59.89 2.71 44.39
C THR A 195 60.58 2.56 45.74
N GLN A 196 61.84 2.13 45.77
CA GLN A 196 62.62 2.00 46.99
C GLN A 196 62.86 3.36 47.67
N GLN A 197 63.16 4.40 46.88
CA GLN A 197 63.28 5.78 47.37
C GLN A 197 61.96 6.28 47.95
N ASN A 198 60.84 6.12 47.23
CA ASN A 198 59.51 6.49 47.71
C ASN A 198 59.12 5.76 49.00
N LEU A 199 59.41 4.47 49.11
CA LEU A 199 59.17 3.70 50.34
C LEU A 199 60.05 4.20 51.50
N SER A 200 61.30 4.61 51.23
CA SER A 200 62.18 5.20 52.24
C SER A 200 61.63 6.54 52.74
N LEU A 201 61.19 7.42 51.83
CA LEU A 201 60.60 8.71 52.15
C LEU A 201 59.28 8.57 52.90
N PHE A 202 58.45 7.60 52.52
CA PHE A 202 57.22 7.27 53.24
C PHE A 202 57.52 6.80 54.66
N ASN A 203 58.51 5.92 54.83
CA ASN A 203 58.94 5.45 56.15
C ASN A 203 59.52 6.58 57.01
N ILE A 204 60.31 7.49 56.43
CA ILE A 204 60.84 8.67 57.12
C ILE A 204 59.71 9.60 57.53
N SER A 205 58.79 9.90 56.61
CA SER A 205 57.63 10.77 56.87
C SER A 205 56.74 10.16 57.95
N THR A 206 56.45 8.86 57.88
CA THR A 206 55.69 8.11 58.89
C THR A 206 56.39 8.18 60.25
N LYS A 207 57.69 7.89 60.32
CA LYS A 207 58.46 7.98 61.57
C LYS A 207 58.50 9.40 62.13
N LEU A 208 58.54 10.43 61.29
CA LEU A 208 58.48 11.83 61.71
C LEU A 208 57.09 12.16 62.27
N ILE A 209 56.04 11.85 61.52
CA ILE A 209 54.62 12.09 61.85
C ILE A 209 54.22 11.42 63.18
N PHE A 210 54.60 10.15 63.37
CA PHE A 210 54.25 9.37 64.55
C PHE A 210 55.28 9.46 65.70
N GLY A 211 56.52 9.86 65.40
CA GLY A 211 57.62 9.98 66.36
C GLY A 211 57.64 11.29 67.14
N THR A 212 56.94 12.33 66.67
CA THR A 212 56.75 13.57 67.44
C THR A 212 55.43 13.52 68.23
N PRO A 213 55.47 13.62 69.59
CA PRO A 213 54.26 13.50 70.42
C PRO A 213 53.26 14.65 70.24
N VAL A 214 53.71 15.79 69.70
CA VAL A 214 52.88 16.98 69.43
C VAL A 214 51.97 16.77 68.20
N THR A 215 52.49 16.17 67.13
CA THR A 215 51.70 15.88 65.92
C THR A 215 50.70 14.75 66.12
N ASN A 216 50.94 13.79 67.03
CA ASN A 216 49.98 12.73 67.31
C ASN A 216 48.62 13.26 67.81
N HIS A 217 48.60 14.38 68.55
CA HIS A 217 47.35 15.03 68.96
C HIS A 217 46.66 15.76 67.79
N GLU A 218 47.41 16.43 66.93
CA GLU A 218 46.87 17.09 65.73
C GLU A 218 46.36 16.08 64.69
N ILE A 219 47.03 14.94 64.52
CA ILE A 219 46.61 13.85 63.63
C ILE A 219 45.36 13.15 64.16
N LEU A 220 45.23 12.93 65.47
CA LEU A 220 43.99 12.39 66.05
C LEU A 220 42.82 13.38 65.89
N PHE A 221 43.10 14.68 65.93
CA PHE A 221 42.11 15.73 65.70
C PHE A 221 41.67 15.80 64.23
N THR A 222 42.60 15.79 63.27
CA THR A 222 42.27 15.73 61.82
C THR A 222 41.62 14.41 61.44
N LYS A 223 42.05 13.28 62.00
CA LYS A 223 41.44 11.97 61.74
C LYS A 223 40.05 11.79 62.37
N CYS A 224 39.72 12.56 63.41
CA CYS A 224 38.32 12.70 63.86
C CYS A 224 37.51 13.59 62.91
N SER A 225 38.10 14.66 62.38
CA SER A 225 37.46 15.53 61.38
C SER A 225 37.21 14.81 60.03
N GLU A 226 38.10 13.90 59.62
CA GLU A 226 37.95 13.09 58.39
C GLU A 226 36.76 12.11 58.47
N LYS A 227 36.44 11.61 59.66
CA LYS A 227 35.24 10.76 59.87
C LYS A 227 33.93 11.52 59.65
N ASP A 228 33.93 12.83 59.87
CA ASP A 228 32.78 13.70 59.61
C ASP A 228 32.71 14.15 58.13
N GLU A 229 33.81 14.03 57.36
CA GLU A 229 33.85 14.28 55.91
C GLU A 229 33.36 13.09 55.07
N GLU A 230 33.57 11.84 55.51
CA GLU A 230 33.05 10.63 54.84
C GLU A 230 31.54 10.67 54.53
N PRO A 231 30.63 11.01 55.47
CA PRO A 231 29.20 11.08 55.17
C PRO A 231 28.87 12.20 54.17
N LEU A 232 29.62 13.32 54.20
CA LEU A 232 29.47 14.40 53.23
C LEU A 232 29.96 13.98 51.83
N GLN A 233 31.06 13.25 51.74
CA GLN A 233 31.58 12.64 50.50
C GLN A 233 30.55 11.66 49.89
N ILE A 234 29.92 10.82 50.71
CA ILE A 234 28.87 9.90 50.28
C ILE A 234 27.65 10.68 49.76
N GLN A 235 27.23 11.74 50.46
CA GLN A 235 26.11 12.59 50.04
C GLN A 235 26.42 13.34 48.72
N ILE A 236 27.66 13.81 48.56
CA ILE A 236 28.13 14.44 47.32
C ILE A 236 28.12 13.42 46.17
N SER A 237 28.58 12.19 46.41
CA SER A 237 28.55 11.10 45.41
C SER A 237 27.11 10.75 44.98
N ASP A 238 26.18 10.62 45.93
CA ASP A 238 24.76 10.38 45.65
C ASP A 238 24.12 11.55 44.86
N MET A 239 24.44 12.79 45.22
CA MET A 239 24.00 13.97 44.45
C MET A 239 24.56 13.98 43.03
N HIS A 240 25.83 13.65 42.83
CA HIS A 240 26.41 13.51 41.49
C HIS A 240 25.70 12.41 40.69
N GLN A 241 25.40 11.26 41.30
CA GLN A 241 24.67 10.18 40.64
C GLN A 241 23.24 10.60 40.25
N LYS A 242 22.55 11.37 41.11
CA LYS A 242 21.23 11.96 40.78
C LYS A 242 21.31 12.94 39.63
N ILE A 243 22.35 13.78 39.58
CA ILE A 243 22.58 14.72 38.47
C ILE A 243 22.82 13.98 37.15
N ILE A 244 23.64 12.92 37.16
CA ILE A 244 23.89 12.11 35.95
C ILE A 244 22.57 11.49 35.46
N LYS A 245 21.79 10.85 36.34
CA LYS A 245 20.48 10.28 35.99
C LYS A 245 19.51 11.33 35.46
N ALA A 246 19.50 12.55 36.03
CA ALA A 246 18.68 13.66 35.55
C ALA A 246 19.13 14.15 34.16
N LYS A 247 20.44 14.27 33.93
CA LYS A 247 21.01 14.63 32.61
C LYS A 247 20.69 13.58 31.55
N GLU A 248 20.80 12.28 31.87
CA GLU A 248 20.42 11.18 30.97
C GLU A 248 18.93 11.23 30.61
N ARG A 249 18.05 11.47 31.58
CA ARG A 249 16.61 11.67 31.32
C ARG A 249 16.36 12.88 30.41
N GLY A 250 17.06 13.98 30.64
CA GLY A 250 17.01 15.17 29.79
C GLY A 250 17.47 14.88 28.35
N ALA A 251 18.56 14.14 28.18
CA ALA A 251 19.06 13.72 26.87
C ALA A 251 18.06 12.81 26.14
N ARG A 252 17.48 11.82 26.84
CA ARG A 252 16.41 10.96 26.28
C ARG A 252 15.18 11.75 25.86
N LEU A 253 14.77 12.74 26.66
CA LEU A 253 13.63 13.58 26.33
C LEU A 253 13.93 14.46 25.11
N LYS A 254 15.13 15.05 25.04
CA LYS A 254 15.60 15.82 23.89
C LYS A 254 15.62 14.97 22.62
N GLN A 255 16.12 13.74 22.69
CA GLN A 255 16.08 12.78 21.59
C GLN A 255 14.64 12.47 21.17
N LYS A 256 13.74 12.25 22.13
CA LYS A 256 12.31 11.99 21.84
C LYS A 256 11.67 13.18 21.14
N VAL A 257 11.95 14.41 21.57
CA VAL A 257 11.45 15.65 20.94
C VAL A 257 12.05 15.83 19.54
N GLN A 258 13.35 15.56 19.37
CA GLN A 258 14.01 15.64 18.06
C GLN A 258 13.44 14.61 17.08
N ILE A 259 13.19 13.38 17.53
CA ILE A 259 12.53 12.35 16.73
C ILE A 259 11.11 12.80 16.38
N LEU A 260 10.34 13.31 17.34
CA LEU A 260 8.98 13.83 17.10
C LEU A 260 8.99 14.98 16.07
N GLY A 261 9.96 15.88 16.14
CA GLY A 261 10.14 16.96 15.17
C GLY A 261 10.60 16.49 13.79
N SER A 262 11.30 15.35 13.70
CA SER A 262 11.69 14.74 12.41
C SER A 262 10.62 13.84 11.79
N LEU A 263 9.68 13.34 12.60
CA LEU A 263 8.56 12.53 12.16
C LEU A 263 7.40 13.43 11.73
N ASN A 264 7.44 13.97 10.50
CA ASN A 264 6.30 14.41 9.68
C ASN A 264 4.98 14.85 10.39
N THR A 265 5.05 15.60 11.50
CA THR A 265 3.86 16.21 12.13
C THR A 265 3.26 17.24 11.18
N THR A 266 4.10 17.90 10.37
CA THR A 266 3.66 18.80 9.29
C THR A 266 2.70 18.13 8.30
N ASN A 267 2.90 16.85 7.97
CA ASN A 267 2.02 16.15 7.03
C ASN A 267 0.69 15.77 7.71
N GLN A 268 0.73 15.33 8.98
CA GLN A 268 -0.47 15.02 9.73
C GLN A 268 -1.30 16.27 10.08
N ASP A 269 -0.64 17.35 10.48
CA ASP A 269 -1.28 18.65 10.77
C ASP A 269 -1.88 19.27 9.50
N SER A 270 -1.19 19.17 8.36
CA SER A 270 -1.72 19.59 7.05
C SER A 270 -2.93 18.76 6.62
N MET A 271 -2.91 17.44 6.85
CA MET A 271 -4.05 16.56 6.59
C MET A 271 -5.23 16.88 7.53
N LEU A 272 -4.99 17.18 8.80
CA LEU A 272 -6.02 17.55 9.77
C LEU A 272 -6.65 18.90 9.44
N GLU A 273 -5.86 19.88 9.00
CA GLU A 273 -6.36 21.19 8.55
C GLU A 273 -7.18 21.08 7.26
N ALA A 274 -6.73 20.27 6.29
CA ALA A 274 -7.49 19.98 5.07
C ALA A 274 -8.82 19.27 5.39
N LEU A 275 -8.81 18.36 6.38
CA LEU A 275 -10.01 17.69 6.85
C LEU A 275 -10.97 18.67 7.53
N ASP A 276 -10.50 19.55 8.43
CA ASP A 276 -11.35 20.54 9.07
C ASP A 276 -11.99 21.50 8.07
N HIS A 277 -11.23 21.91 7.03
CA HIS A 277 -11.76 22.72 5.95
C HIS A 277 -12.89 22.00 5.20
N LYS A 278 -12.67 20.73 4.80
CA LYS A 278 -13.67 19.96 4.04
C LYS A 278 -14.91 19.63 4.88
N VAL A 279 -14.73 19.30 6.14
CA VAL A 279 -15.84 19.11 7.09
C VAL A 279 -16.61 20.43 7.27
N GLY A 280 -15.92 21.56 7.30
CA GLY A 280 -16.54 22.90 7.34
C GLY A 280 -17.40 23.20 6.11
N GLU A 281 -16.93 22.87 4.90
CA GLU A 281 -17.71 23.03 3.66
C GLU A 281 -19.00 22.19 3.67
N VAL A 282 -18.91 20.94 4.12
CA VAL A 282 -20.09 20.06 4.19
C VAL A 282 -21.06 20.56 5.25
N TYR A 283 -20.54 20.99 6.41
CA TYR A 283 -21.34 21.54 7.50
C TYR A 283 -22.15 22.76 7.04
N SER A 284 -21.51 23.73 6.36
CA SER A 284 -22.19 24.94 5.87
C SER A 284 -23.23 24.66 4.77
N CYS A 285 -23.08 23.57 4.03
CA CYS A 285 -24.07 23.16 3.00
C CYS A 285 -25.27 22.42 3.59
N CYS A 286 -25.10 21.72 4.72
CA CYS A 286 -26.12 20.84 5.29
C CYS A 286 -26.84 21.44 6.52
N VAL A 287 -26.22 22.39 7.21
CA VAL A 287 -26.75 22.98 8.45
C VAL A 287 -26.71 24.50 8.32
N ASP A 288 -27.88 25.15 8.34
CA ASP A 288 -27.99 26.61 8.27
C ASP A 288 -27.44 27.25 9.57
N ASP A 289 -26.61 28.28 9.36
CA ASP A 289 -25.54 28.78 10.22
C ASP A 289 -25.95 29.42 11.55
N GLY A 290 -25.05 29.34 12.53
CA GLY A 290 -25.13 30.06 13.80
C GLY A 290 -23.88 29.96 14.68
N ALA A 291 -22.98 29.01 14.42
CA ALA A 291 -21.80 28.83 15.26
C ALA A 291 -20.57 28.41 14.42
N THR A 292 -19.88 29.41 13.90
CA THR A 292 -18.63 29.26 13.14
C THR A 292 -17.44 28.73 13.97
N ASN A 293 -17.56 28.67 15.31
CA ASN A 293 -16.50 28.23 16.23
C ASN A 293 -16.81 26.87 16.88
N ILE A 294 -17.28 25.90 16.09
CA ILE A 294 -17.53 24.54 16.55
C ILE A 294 -16.32 23.64 16.17
N SER A 295 -15.93 22.73 17.07
CA SER A 295 -14.86 21.74 16.82
C SER A 295 -15.18 20.87 15.59
N THR A 296 -14.17 20.41 14.84
CA THR A 296 -14.35 19.50 13.69
C THR A 296 -15.20 18.28 14.04
N LEU A 297 -15.01 17.75 15.24
CA LEU A 297 -15.76 16.60 15.73
C LEU A 297 -17.26 16.92 15.90
N ASP A 298 -17.55 18.07 16.49
CA ASP A 298 -18.93 18.51 16.73
C ASP A 298 -19.65 18.89 15.42
N LYS A 299 -18.91 19.44 14.43
CA LYS A 299 -19.42 19.64 13.06
C LYS A 299 -19.86 18.30 12.44
N LEU A 300 -19.03 17.25 12.59
CA LEU A 300 -19.36 15.91 12.09
C LEU A 300 -20.59 15.32 12.79
N THR A 301 -20.70 15.45 14.11
CA THR A 301 -21.86 14.95 14.88
C THR A 301 -23.16 15.62 14.43
N GLN A 302 -23.13 16.92 14.12
CA GLN A 302 -24.31 17.63 13.63
C GLN A 302 -24.68 17.23 12.19
N ILE A 303 -23.70 17.03 11.31
CA ILE A 303 -23.94 16.47 9.96
C ILE A 303 -24.59 15.09 10.08
N GLU A 304 -24.07 14.22 10.94
CA GLU A 304 -24.61 12.87 11.15
C GLU A 304 -26.06 12.90 11.65
N SER A 305 -26.36 13.79 12.60
CA SER A 305 -27.72 14.01 13.09
C SER A 305 -28.65 14.50 11.99
N HIS A 306 -28.21 15.46 11.17
CA HIS A 306 -28.97 15.97 10.04
C HIS A 306 -29.26 14.89 9.00
N VAL A 307 -28.25 14.12 8.60
CA VAL A 307 -28.40 13.00 7.65
C VAL A 307 -29.38 11.97 8.19
N SER A 308 -29.29 11.64 9.48
CA SER A 308 -30.22 10.71 10.13
C SER A 308 -31.67 11.23 10.12
N SER A 309 -31.87 12.53 10.37
CA SER A 309 -33.20 13.16 10.28
C SER A 309 -33.78 13.15 8.87
N VAL A 310 -32.96 13.43 7.85
CA VAL A 310 -33.36 13.37 6.44
C VAL A 310 -33.71 11.95 6.02
N LEU A 311 -32.91 10.96 6.41
CA LEU A 311 -33.18 9.54 6.13
C LEU A 311 -34.45 9.05 6.82
N GLN A 312 -34.70 9.47 8.05
CA GLN A 312 -35.93 9.15 8.75
C GLN A 312 -37.15 9.79 8.07
N SER A 313 -37.01 11.04 7.60
CA SER A 313 -38.04 11.72 6.80
C SER A 313 -38.32 11.00 5.49
N LEU A 314 -37.27 10.53 4.80
CA LEU A 314 -37.38 9.74 3.57
C LEU A 314 -38.10 8.40 3.79
N ASN A 315 -37.78 7.69 4.88
CA ASN A 315 -38.43 6.43 5.24
C ASN A 315 -39.88 6.60 5.72
N SER A 316 -40.25 7.80 6.14
CA SER A 316 -41.61 8.12 6.60
C SER A 316 -42.53 8.59 5.47
N ILE A 317 -42.04 8.71 4.23
CA ILE A 317 -42.87 9.12 3.09
C ILE A 317 -43.91 8.02 2.82
N PRO A 318 -45.22 8.33 2.87
CA PRO A 318 -46.27 7.34 2.64
C PRO A 318 -46.21 6.72 1.23
N GLU A 319 -46.43 5.41 1.15
CA GLU A 319 -46.41 4.63 -0.09
C GLU A 319 -47.37 5.18 -1.17
N ASP A 320 -48.48 5.79 -0.75
CA ASP A 320 -49.46 6.36 -1.67
C ASP A 320 -48.96 7.64 -2.35
N ASN A 321 -48.15 8.45 -1.65
CA ASN A 321 -47.47 9.61 -2.23
C ASN A 321 -46.38 9.16 -3.22
N LEU A 322 -45.69 8.05 -2.94
CA LEU A 322 -44.73 7.47 -3.87
C LEU A 322 -45.41 6.94 -5.15
N LYS A 323 -46.59 6.33 -5.03
CA LYS A 323 -47.37 5.88 -6.19
C LYS A 323 -47.86 7.05 -7.05
N THR A 324 -48.35 8.14 -6.44
CA THR A 324 -48.79 9.32 -7.19
C THR A 324 -47.61 10.02 -7.86
N LEU A 325 -46.48 10.17 -7.17
CA LEU A 325 -45.26 10.74 -7.74
C LEU A 325 -44.71 9.89 -8.89
N ASN A 326 -44.68 8.56 -8.75
CA ASN A 326 -44.29 7.65 -9.82
C ASN A 326 -45.22 7.73 -11.03
N LYS A 327 -46.53 7.92 -10.83
CA LYS A 327 -47.47 8.13 -11.93
C LYS A 327 -47.17 9.42 -12.67
N ILE A 328 -46.90 10.51 -11.95
CA ILE A 328 -46.54 11.82 -12.51
C ILE A 328 -45.22 11.73 -13.27
N MET A 329 -44.16 11.17 -12.67
CA MET A 329 -42.85 11.03 -13.30
C MET A 329 -42.91 10.12 -14.54
N ASN A 330 -43.64 9.01 -14.49
CA ASN A 330 -43.83 8.15 -15.65
C ASN A 330 -44.70 8.81 -16.74
N HIS A 331 -45.67 9.66 -16.35
CA HIS A 331 -46.43 10.47 -17.29
C HIS A 331 -45.50 11.47 -18.01
N GLU A 332 -44.74 12.26 -17.26
CA GLU A 332 -43.75 13.22 -17.77
C GLU A 332 -42.74 12.54 -18.72
N ARG A 333 -42.17 11.40 -18.31
CA ARG A 333 -41.24 10.63 -19.16
C ARG A 333 -41.88 10.22 -20.50
N ARG A 334 -43.13 9.75 -20.48
CA ARG A 334 -43.86 9.39 -21.71
C ARG A 334 -44.17 10.60 -22.57
N THR A 335 -44.49 11.74 -21.96
CA THR A 335 -44.75 12.99 -22.67
C THR A 335 -43.50 13.46 -23.40
N ARG A 336 -42.34 13.52 -22.71
CA ARG A 336 -41.06 13.88 -23.32
C ARG A 336 -40.68 12.97 -24.50
N GLN A 337 -40.85 11.66 -24.36
CA GLN A 337 -40.59 10.71 -25.45
C GLN A 337 -41.49 10.93 -26.67
N ARG A 338 -42.74 11.37 -26.49
CA ARG A 338 -43.65 11.69 -27.60
C ARG A 338 -43.25 13.00 -28.27
N GLU A 339 -42.93 14.01 -27.49
CA GLU A 339 -42.48 15.31 -28.00
C GLU A 339 -41.18 15.20 -28.79
N GLU A 340 -40.23 14.38 -28.31
CA GLU A 340 -38.97 14.09 -28.99
C GLU A 340 -39.21 13.37 -30.32
N LYS A 341 -40.04 12.31 -30.35
CA LYS A 341 -40.43 11.64 -31.61
C LYS A 341 -41.11 12.58 -32.60
N LEU A 342 -41.98 13.47 -32.13
CA LEU A 342 -42.65 14.45 -32.98
C LEU A 342 -41.65 15.46 -33.56
N ARG A 343 -40.65 15.86 -32.77
CA ARG A 343 -39.56 16.74 -33.20
C ARG A 343 -38.72 16.07 -34.29
N GLU A 344 -38.29 14.83 -34.10
CA GLU A 344 -37.55 14.07 -35.11
C GLU A 344 -38.33 13.91 -36.43
N GLN A 345 -39.65 13.69 -36.36
CA GLN A 345 -40.48 13.58 -37.56
C GLN A 345 -40.56 14.90 -38.32
N ARG A 346 -40.74 16.02 -37.60
CA ARG A 346 -40.73 17.36 -38.21
C ARG A 346 -39.38 17.66 -38.87
N GLU A 347 -38.27 17.40 -38.19
CA GLU A 347 -36.93 17.62 -38.74
C GLU A 347 -36.68 16.77 -40.00
N LYS A 348 -37.07 15.48 -39.99
CA LYS A 348 -36.99 14.62 -41.18
C LYS A 348 -37.86 15.13 -42.33
N GLN A 349 -39.05 15.67 -42.04
CA GLN A 349 -39.94 16.22 -43.05
C GLN A 349 -39.37 17.53 -43.63
N GLU A 350 -38.87 18.42 -42.78
CA GLU A 350 -38.19 19.66 -43.18
C GLU A 350 -36.94 19.39 -44.01
N GLU A 351 -36.12 18.40 -43.63
CA GLU A 351 -34.94 18.00 -44.40
C GLU A 351 -35.31 17.44 -45.77
N ARG A 352 -36.39 16.66 -45.86
CA ARG A 352 -36.92 16.17 -47.14
C ARG A 352 -37.38 17.32 -48.04
N MET A 353 -38.12 18.29 -47.48
CA MET A 353 -38.54 19.48 -48.23
C MET A 353 -37.33 20.30 -48.68
N ARG A 354 -36.34 20.52 -47.80
CA ARG A 354 -35.10 21.22 -48.12
C ARG A 354 -34.34 20.54 -49.28
N LYS A 355 -34.18 19.22 -49.25
CA LYS A 355 -33.55 18.44 -50.33
C LYS A 355 -34.34 18.44 -51.64
N TYR A 356 -35.66 18.59 -51.56
CA TYR A 356 -36.51 18.77 -52.74
C TYR A 356 -36.30 20.17 -53.34
N ASP A 357 -36.33 21.21 -52.52
CA ASP A 357 -36.11 22.59 -52.95
C ASP A 357 -34.71 22.80 -53.53
N GLU A 358 -33.67 22.20 -52.94
CA GLU A 358 -32.30 22.22 -53.48
C GLU A 358 -32.20 21.54 -54.85
N ARG A 359 -32.90 20.42 -55.05
CA ARG A 359 -32.99 19.74 -56.35
C ARG A 359 -33.69 20.61 -57.38
N MET A 360 -34.84 21.20 -57.04
CA MET A 360 -35.57 22.11 -57.91
C MET A 360 -34.74 23.34 -58.29
N ARG A 361 -34.01 23.92 -57.34
CA ARG A 361 -33.08 25.05 -57.60
C ARG A 361 -31.91 24.62 -58.51
N SER A 362 -31.39 23.42 -58.35
CA SER A 362 -30.28 22.90 -59.16
C SER A 362 -30.72 22.55 -60.58
N GLU A 363 -31.93 22.02 -60.77
CA GLU A 363 -32.53 21.76 -62.08
C GLU A 363 -32.91 23.05 -62.81
N ALA A 364 -33.44 24.06 -62.10
CA ALA A 364 -33.70 25.38 -62.66
C ALA A 364 -32.41 26.03 -63.21
N LYS A 365 -31.28 25.90 -62.48
CA LYS A 365 -29.96 26.37 -62.95
C LYS A 365 -29.46 25.64 -64.19
N LYS A 366 -29.77 24.35 -64.38
CA LYS A 366 -29.39 23.58 -65.59
C LYS A 366 -30.21 23.98 -66.83
N LYS A 367 -31.47 24.41 -66.67
CA LYS A 367 -32.31 24.85 -67.80
C LYS A 367 -31.89 26.21 -68.39
N VAL A 368 -31.23 27.07 -67.60
CA VAL A 368 -30.73 28.39 -68.06
C VAL A 368 -29.49 28.26 -68.97
N GLY A 369 -28.78 27.13 -68.95
CA GLY A 369 -27.60 26.88 -69.79
C GLY A 369 -27.87 26.40 -71.22
N TYR A 370 -29.13 26.17 -71.61
CA TYR A 370 -29.53 25.69 -72.94
C TYR A 370 -30.37 26.70 -73.74
N SER A 371 -30.29 27.98 -73.39
CA SER A 371 -30.84 29.07 -74.21
C SER A 371 -29.68 29.86 -74.83
N LEU A 372 -29.15 29.34 -75.93
CA LEU A 372 -28.42 30.09 -76.94
C LEU A 372 -29.19 29.96 -78.25
#